data_AF-A0A0L6VC10-F1
#
_entry.id   AF-A0A0L6VC10-F1
#
_cell.length_a   1.000
_cell.length_b   1.000
_cell.length_c   1.000
_cell.angle_alpha   90.00
_cell.angle_beta   90.00
_cell.angle_gamma   90.00
#
_symmetry.space_group_name_H-M   'P 1'
#
loop_
_entity.id
_entity.type
_entity.pdbx_description
1 polymer ?
#
loop_
_entity_poly.entity_id
_entity_poly.type
_entity_poly.pdbx_seq_one_letter_code
_entity_poly.pdbx_strand_id
1 'polypeptide(L)'
;MTSHDTPVEATFFHSFFMTFRLFTSSMDFCNALIARFALTFEMCTPVTPNDPLNNMSKVTPIRLRVYNVMKSWLELHWRMETDEVVLPAISRWAGSQLSMALPVPAERLMDLVHKRVKESQLGIRHEGQQALTKAKKLLGPNKEENFKSVCPTPIISKALMTQLRAATTNPSVLPLTEFDPTELARQITLMESKLFQAIKSEEVIGQLFNKKPGLAVNVRAMSAMSTKMTGWFTETILNEVDLRKRTAILKFLIKLGSKLLEMQNYNALMSVMSALNSSMILRLKRTWEGVGNKARVLFETMNKAVSHQRNYAEYRATLRHACTPCIPFLGVYLTDMTFCHEGNPTHRSAPHLPGVQLINFDKYQKMTKIMNEIERFQVPFNFKEVPQLAAYIRTSLASLMSYQDSADELYQRSLNIEPREQTCLPPPSLPPSSSTV
;
A
#
# COMPACT_ATOMS: atom_id res chain seq x y z
N MET A 1 14.00 20.41 -15.55
CA MET A 1 14.10 20.84 -14.13
C MET A 1 14.63 22.26 -13.92
N THR A 2 15.51 22.78 -14.78
CA THR A 2 16.14 24.10 -14.54
C THR A 2 16.24 24.93 -15.82
N SER A 3 15.19 24.88 -16.66
CA SER A 3 15.03 25.80 -17.80
C SER A 3 15.03 27.24 -17.29
N HIS A 4 15.33 28.23 -18.12
CA HIS A 4 15.16 29.65 -17.77
C HIS A 4 13.78 30.16 -18.18
N ASP A 5 13.25 29.67 -19.30
CA ASP A 5 12.05 30.20 -19.94
C ASP A 5 10.74 29.69 -19.33
N THR A 6 10.72 28.44 -18.85
CA THR A 6 9.47 27.78 -18.45
C THR A 6 9.54 27.31 -17.02
N PRO A 7 8.56 27.64 -16.15
CA PRO A 7 8.51 27.06 -14.81
C PRO A 7 8.41 25.54 -14.88
N VAL A 8 8.92 24.85 -13.86
CA VAL A 8 8.81 23.39 -13.80
C VAL A 8 7.42 23.00 -13.35
N GLU A 9 6.74 22.15 -14.11
CA GLU A 9 5.48 21.57 -13.70
C GLU A 9 5.64 20.79 -12.38
N ALA A 10 4.76 21.05 -11.41
CA ALA A 10 4.82 20.42 -10.10
C ALA A 10 4.67 18.88 -10.18
N THR A 11 3.88 18.39 -11.14
CA THR A 11 3.70 16.96 -11.44
C THR A 11 5.00 16.33 -11.92
N PHE A 12 5.70 16.97 -12.86
CA PHE A 12 7.01 16.53 -13.34
C PHE A 12 8.03 16.52 -12.20
N PHE A 13 8.11 17.61 -11.42
CA PHE A 13 9.05 17.75 -10.31
C PHE A 13 8.86 16.63 -9.26
N HIS A 14 7.61 16.37 -8.88
CA HIS A 14 7.26 15.29 -7.96
C HIS A 14 7.64 13.92 -8.54
N SER A 15 7.20 13.61 -9.76
CA SER A 15 7.55 12.34 -10.41
C SER A 15 9.06 12.14 -10.50
N PHE A 16 9.81 13.19 -10.84
CA PHE A 16 11.26 13.12 -10.93
C PHE A 16 11.86 12.70 -9.59
N PHE A 17 11.54 13.38 -8.48
CA PHE A 17 12.11 13.04 -7.18
C PHE A 17 11.69 11.67 -6.65
N MET A 18 10.50 11.21 -7.02
CA MET A 18 10.01 9.88 -6.67
C MET A 18 10.79 8.76 -7.38
N THR A 19 11.24 9.01 -8.60
CA THR A 19 11.72 7.94 -9.49
C THR A 19 13.14 8.10 -10.02
N PHE A 20 13.83 9.24 -9.85
CA PHE A 20 15.11 9.48 -10.53
C PHE A 20 16.17 8.42 -10.22
N ARG A 21 16.13 7.89 -9.00
CA ARG A 21 17.03 6.82 -8.53
C ARG A 21 16.86 5.49 -9.29
N LEU A 22 15.85 5.37 -10.15
CA LEU A 22 15.65 4.23 -11.06
C LEU A 22 16.37 4.39 -12.40
N PHE A 23 16.86 5.59 -12.73
CA PHE A 23 17.51 5.86 -14.03
C PHE A 23 18.78 6.70 -13.93
N THR A 24 19.13 7.25 -12.76
CA THR A 24 20.39 7.94 -12.51
C THR A 24 20.79 7.80 -11.05
N SER A 25 22.10 7.88 -10.76
CA SER A 25 22.58 7.87 -9.38
C SER A 25 22.42 9.26 -8.74
N SER A 26 22.37 9.30 -7.41
CA SER A 26 22.38 10.58 -6.68
C SER A 26 23.63 11.41 -7.03
N MET A 27 24.79 10.77 -7.19
CA MET A 27 26.02 11.48 -7.57
C MET A 27 25.94 12.06 -8.99
N ASP A 28 25.46 11.30 -9.96
CA ASP A 28 25.32 11.79 -11.34
C ASP A 28 24.33 12.96 -11.42
N PHE A 29 23.21 12.88 -10.71
CA PHE A 29 22.25 13.97 -10.64
C PHE A 29 22.84 15.22 -9.97
N CYS A 30 23.58 15.06 -8.87
CA CYS A 30 24.30 16.14 -8.21
C CYS A 30 25.29 16.82 -9.16
N ASN A 31 26.13 16.03 -9.83
CA ASN A 31 27.11 16.52 -10.79
C ASN A 31 26.45 17.24 -11.98
N ALA A 32 25.32 16.73 -12.49
CA ALA A 32 24.58 17.38 -13.56
C ALA A 32 24.03 18.76 -13.14
N LEU A 33 23.57 18.90 -11.89
CA LEU A 33 23.12 20.19 -11.35
C LEU A 33 24.29 21.17 -11.18
N ILE A 34 25.43 20.70 -10.66
CA ILE A 34 26.65 21.50 -10.51
C ILE A 34 27.14 21.97 -11.89
N ALA A 35 27.23 21.07 -12.86
CA ALA A 35 27.60 21.40 -14.23
C ALA A 35 26.64 22.41 -14.86
N ARG A 36 25.32 22.22 -14.65
CA ARG A 36 24.30 23.17 -15.11
C ARG A 36 24.48 24.57 -14.51
N PHE A 37 24.90 24.66 -13.24
CA PHE A 37 25.21 25.94 -12.61
C PHE A 37 26.50 26.54 -13.16
N ALA A 38 27.54 25.73 -13.37
CA ALA A 38 28.84 26.17 -13.88
C ALA A 38 28.72 26.84 -15.27
N LEU A 39 27.85 26.32 -16.15
CA LEU A 39 27.54 26.94 -17.46
C LEU A 39 27.12 28.41 -17.33
N THR A 40 26.52 28.81 -16.21
CA THR A 40 26.10 30.21 -16.02
C THR A 40 27.26 31.18 -15.87
N PHE A 41 28.46 30.72 -15.47
CA PHE A 41 29.66 31.55 -15.43
C PHE A 41 30.26 31.73 -16.84
N GLU A 42 30.25 30.68 -17.65
CA GLU A 42 30.65 30.74 -19.06
C GLU A 42 29.71 31.68 -19.86
N MET A 43 28.41 31.66 -19.57
CA MET A 43 27.45 32.60 -20.18
C MET A 43 27.68 34.07 -19.78
N CYS A 44 28.47 34.33 -18.74
CA CYS A 44 28.85 35.67 -18.30
C CYS A 44 30.17 36.17 -18.92
N THR A 45 30.94 35.31 -19.59
CA THR A 45 32.16 35.75 -20.28
C THR A 45 31.81 36.41 -21.61
N PRO A 46 32.21 37.68 -21.86
CA PRO A 46 31.91 38.34 -23.14
C PRO A 46 32.68 37.66 -24.27
N VAL A 47 31.97 37.19 -25.30
CA VAL A 47 32.60 36.56 -26.48
C VAL A 47 33.15 37.63 -27.43
N THR A 48 32.57 38.83 -27.46
CA THR A 48 33.09 40.00 -28.20
C THR A 48 32.75 41.31 -27.48
N PRO A 49 33.51 42.41 -27.69
CA PRO A 49 33.28 43.71 -27.03
C PRO A 49 31.96 44.40 -27.36
N ASN A 50 31.24 43.95 -28.40
CA ASN A 50 30.06 44.62 -28.95
C ASN A 50 28.75 43.84 -28.78
N ASP A 51 28.70 42.77 -27.98
CA ASP A 51 27.44 42.06 -27.70
C ASP A 51 26.80 42.58 -26.40
N PRO A 52 25.79 43.48 -26.46
CA PRO A 52 25.21 44.09 -25.29
C PRO A 52 24.21 43.11 -24.66
N LEU A 53 24.61 42.49 -23.55
CA LEU A 53 23.78 42.23 -22.38
C LEU A 53 22.35 41.70 -22.63
N ASN A 54 22.19 40.41 -22.97
CA ASN A 54 20.88 39.73 -22.77
C ASN A 54 20.97 38.30 -22.16
N ASN A 55 22.16 37.82 -21.78
CA ASN A 55 22.28 36.52 -21.09
C ASN A 55 22.02 36.62 -19.57
N MET A 56 22.13 37.81 -18.97
CA MET A 56 21.90 38.00 -17.53
C MET A 56 20.47 37.69 -17.09
N SER A 57 19.48 38.00 -17.95
CA SER A 57 18.06 37.69 -17.70
C SER A 57 17.81 36.18 -17.55
N LYS A 58 18.68 35.35 -18.13
CA LYS A 58 18.60 33.87 -18.13
C LYS A 58 19.42 33.24 -17.00
N VAL A 59 20.56 33.84 -16.66
CA VAL A 59 21.52 33.31 -15.67
C VAL A 59 20.91 33.23 -14.27
N THR A 60 20.33 34.32 -13.76
CA THR A 60 19.80 34.36 -12.39
C THR A 60 18.68 33.33 -12.18
N PRO A 61 17.69 33.18 -13.10
CA PRO A 61 16.70 32.10 -13.01
C PRO A 61 17.31 30.70 -12.97
N ILE A 62 18.33 30.41 -13.79
CA ILE A 62 18.99 29.09 -13.81
C ILE A 62 19.65 28.82 -12.45
N ARG A 63 20.44 29.78 -11.94
CA ARG A 63 21.15 29.67 -10.66
C ARG A 63 20.19 29.39 -9.51
N LEU A 64 19.13 30.18 -9.39
CA LEU A 64 18.11 30.02 -8.34
C LEU A 64 17.36 28.68 -8.48
N ARG A 65 17.05 28.24 -9.70
CA ARG A 65 16.37 26.95 -9.93
C ARG A 65 17.25 25.75 -9.59
N VAL A 66 18.54 25.78 -9.92
CA VAL A 66 19.49 24.74 -9.50
C VAL A 66 19.56 24.66 -7.98
N TYR A 67 19.73 25.80 -7.31
CA TYR A 67 19.69 25.89 -5.85
C TYR A 67 18.38 25.32 -5.29
N ASN A 68 17.22 25.73 -5.81
CA ASN A 68 15.91 25.29 -5.33
C ASN A 68 15.69 23.78 -5.50
N VAL A 69 16.22 23.19 -6.59
CA VAL A 69 16.20 21.73 -6.80
C VAL A 69 17.04 21.03 -5.73
N MET A 70 18.27 21.47 -5.48
CA MET A 70 19.13 20.89 -4.43
C MET A 70 18.53 21.07 -3.03
N LYS A 71 18.03 22.27 -2.72
CA LYS A 71 17.35 22.58 -1.45
C LYS A 71 16.15 21.66 -1.25
N SER A 72 15.27 21.56 -2.24
CA SER A 72 14.07 20.71 -2.17
C SER A 72 14.43 19.23 -2.05
N TRP A 73 15.51 18.79 -2.70
CA TRP A 73 16.03 17.45 -2.54
C TRP A 73 16.44 17.19 -1.09
N LEU A 74 17.32 18.03 -0.52
CA LEU A 74 17.80 17.87 0.85
C LEU A 74 16.71 18.09 1.90
N GLU A 75 15.66 18.87 1.64
CA GLU A 75 14.58 19.12 2.61
C GLU A 75 13.46 18.08 2.53
N LEU A 76 12.96 17.81 1.32
CA LEU A 76 11.66 17.16 1.11
C LEU A 76 11.76 15.75 0.54
N HIS A 77 12.84 15.44 -0.17
CA HIS A 77 13.01 14.18 -0.92
C HIS A 77 14.29 13.43 -0.53
N TRP A 78 14.87 13.78 0.63
CA TRP A 78 16.10 13.21 1.14
C TRP A 78 15.92 11.73 1.49
N ARG A 79 16.86 10.91 1.02
CA ARG A 79 16.96 9.50 1.39
C ARG A 79 18.38 9.21 1.85
N MET A 80 18.54 9.03 3.16
CA MET A 80 19.82 8.75 3.80
C MET A 80 20.61 7.63 3.11
N GLU A 81 19.94 6.51 2.82
CA GLU A 81 20.55 5.29 2.27
C GLU A 81 21.18 5.46 0.88
N THR A 82 20.69 6.40 0.07
CA THR A 82 21.16 6.59 -1.32
C THR A 82 21.83 7.94 -1.55
N ASP A 83 21.51 8.95 -0.74
CA ASP A 83 21.88 10.35 -1.03
C ASP A 83 23.02 10.85 -0.15
N GLU A 84 23.39 10.16 0.94
CA GLU A 84 24.51 10.58 1.81
C GLU A 84 25.80 10.86 1.03
N VAL A 85 26.06 10.06 0.00
CA VAL A 85 27.24 10.19 -0.88
C VAL A 85 27.38 11.58 -1.53
N VAL A 86 26.29 12.33 -1.69
CA VAL A 86 26.32 13.65 -2.35
C VAL A 86 26.69 14.80 -1.41
N LEU A 87 26.61 14.61 -0.09
CA LEU A 87 26.81 15.69 0.89
C LEU A 87 28.19 16.39 0.76
N PRO A 88 29.32 15.67 0.60
CA PRO A 88 30.62 16.32 0.42
C PRO A 88 30.72 17.14 -0.87
N ALA A 89 30.12 16.66 -1.95
CA ALA A 89 30.11 17.35 -3.24
C ALA A 89 29.26 18.64 -3.18
N ILE A 90 28.08 18.56 -2.58
CA ILE A 90 27.21 19.73 -2.37
C ILE A 90 27.89 20.75 -1.46
N SER A 91 28.53 20.31 -0.36
CA SER A 91 29.27 21.20 0.55
C SER A 91 30.37 21.99 -0.17
N ARG A 92 31.22 21.28 -0.93
CA ARG A 92 32.31 21.91 -1.69
C ARG A 92 31.79 22.90 -2.73
N TRP A 93 30.73 22.54 -3.46
CA TRP A 93 30.12 23.41 -4.45
C TRP A 93 29.44 24.64 -3.81
N ALA A 94 28.72 24.44 -2.71
CA ALA A 94 28.04 25.51 -1.98
C ALA A 94 29.05 26.54 -1.45
N GLY A 95 30.14 26.08 -0.83
CA GLY A 95 31.21 26.93 -0.31
C GLY A 95 32.08 27.62 -1.36
N SER A 96 31.95 27.27 -2.64
CA SER A 96 32.72 27.86 -3.75
C SER A 96 31.81 28.61 -4.73
N GLN A 97 31.40 27.95 -5.81
CA GLN A 97 30.65 28.58 -6.91
C GLN A 97 29.33 29.19 -6.45
N LEU A 98 28.57 28.51 -5.59
CA LEU A 98 27.29 29.04 -5.13
C LEU A 98 27.51 30.26 -4.21
N SER A 99 28.45 30.21 -3.28
CA SER A 99 28.76 31.33 -2.39
C SER A 99 29.17 32.59 -3.15
N MET A 100 30.00 32.45 -4.20
CA MET A 100 30.39 33.58 -5.04
C MET A 100 29.21 34.20 -5.80
N ALA A 101 28.24 33.39 -6.26
CA ALA A 101 27.15 33.85 -7.10
C ALA A 101 25.87 34.23 -6.32
N LEU A 102 25.60 33.55 -5.20
CA LEU A 102 24.40 33.63 -4.37
C LEU A 102 24.76 33.31 -2.89
N PRO A 103 25.34 34.26 -2.13
CA PRO A 103 25.85 34.00 -0.77
C PRO A 103 24.80 33.48 0.21
N VAL A 104 23.62 34.12 0.28
CA VAL A 104 22.55 33.73 1.23
C VAL A 104 21.98 32.33 0.91
N PRO A 105 21.67 31.97 -0.35
CA PRO A 105 21.37 30.59 -0.71
C PRO A 105 22.46 29.58 -0.36
N ALA A 106 23.75 29.95 -0.50
CA ALA A 106 24.87 29.07 -0.17
C ALA A 106 24.89 28.72 1.32
N GLU A 107 24.77 29.71 2.21
CA GLU A 107 24.70 29.53 3.66
C GLU A 107 23.56 28.58 4.05
N ARG A 108 22.36 28.83 3.54
CA ARG A 108 21.19 27.97 3.80
C ARG A 108 21.39 26.53 3.33
N LEU A 109 22.05 26.33 2.20
CA LEU A 109 22.31 24.97 1.70
C LEU A 109 23.36 24.27 2.54
N MET A 110 24.39 24.98 3.01
CA MET A 110 25.39 24.46 3.94
C MET A 110 24.76 24.04 5.26
N ASP A 111 23.83 24.82 5.81
CA ASP A 111 23.09 24.45 7.02
C ASP A 111 22.30 23.15 6.84
N LEU A 112 21.64 22.97 5.69
CA LEU A 112 20.94 21.73 5.36
C LEU A 112 21.91 20.55 5.24
N VAL A 113 23.07 20.73 4.61
CA VAL A 113 24.11 19.70 4.54
C VAL A 113 24.59 19.31 5.93
N HIS A 114 24.94 20.28 6.78
CA HIS A 114 25.36 20.02 8.17
C HIS A 114 24.28 19.29 8.96
N LYS A 115 23.02 19.68 8.79
CA LYS A 115 21.89 18.98 9.39
C LYS A 115 21.82 17.52 8.95
N ARG A 116 21.94 17.22 7.65
CA ARG A 116 21.91 15.85 7.12
C ARG A 116 23.12 15.01 7.57
N VAL A 117 24.30 15.61 7.65
CA VAL A 117 25.49 14.94 8.20
C VAL A 117 25.28 14.57 9.67
N LYS A 118 24.75 15.50 10.48
CA LYS A 118 24.46 15.25 11.90
C LYS A 118 23.41 14.15 12.08
N GLU A 119 22.34 14.18 11.29
CA GLU A 119 21.34 13.11 11.27
C GLU A 119 21.97 11.76 10.90
N SER A 120 22.92 11.75 9.94
CA SER A 120 23.66 10.55 9.56
C SER A 120 24.45 9.95 10.72
N GLN A 121 25.25 10.79 11.39
CA GLN A 121 26.07 10.39 12.53
C GLN A 121 25.23 9.85 13.70
N LEU A 122 24.04 10.41 13.92
CA LEU A 122 23.13 9.99 14.97
C LEU A 122 22.28 8.76 14.60
N GLY A 123 22.40 8.25 13.36
CA GLY A 123 21.57 7.16 12.86
C GLY A 123 20.09 7.54 12.75
N ILE A 124 19.75 8.83 12.74
CA ILE A 124 18.38 9.31 12.65
C ILE A 124 17.92 9.19 11.20
N ARG A 125 17.03 8.22 10.95
CA ARG A 125 16.42 8.03 9.63
C ARG A 125 15.26 9.01 9.46
N HIS A 126 15.55 10.21 8.97
CA HIS A 126 14.50 11.12 8.50
C HIS A 126 14.14 10.81 7.05
N GLU A 127 12.95 10.26 6.83
CA GLU A 127 12.32 10.28 5.51
C GLU A 127 11.86 11.70 5.22
N GLY A 128 12.14 12.20 4.01
CA GLY A 128 11.80 13.57 3.61
C GLY A 128 10.35 13.95 3.97
N GLN A 129 10.13 15.22 4.33
CA GLN A 129 8.86 15.71 4.89
C GLN A 129 7.62 15.45 4.00
N GLN A 130 7.76 15.04 2.74
CA GLN A 130 6.62 14.73 1.87
C GLN A 130 5.89 13.41 2.19
N ALA A 131 6.50 12.45 2.88
CA ALA A 131 5.80 11.22 3.30
C ALA A 131 4.62 11.52 4.28
N LEU A 132 4.67 12.64 4.99
CA LEU A 132 3.63 13.05 5.97
C LEU A 132 2.79 14.25 5.50
N THR A 133 3.30 15.08 4.59
CA THR A 133 2.70 16.41 4.33
C THR A 133 1.75 16.45 3.12
N LYS A 134 1.75 15.45 2.24
CA LYS A 134 0.85 15.43 1.07
C LYS A 134 -0.58 15.01 1.39
N ALA A 135 -0.79 14.10 2.34
CA ALA A 135 -2.12 13.83 2.87
C ALA A 135 -2.76 15.11 3.46
N LYS A 136 -1.96 15.96 4.14
CA LYS A 136 -2.41 17.27 4.67
C LYS A 136 -2.63 18.36 3.62
N LYS A 137 -1.91 18.37 2.49
CA LYS A 137 -2.00 19.42 1.45
C LYS A 137 -2.98 19.11 0.31
N LEU A 138 -3.26 17.84 0.03
CA LEU A 138 -4.31 17.43 -0.93
C LEU A 138 -5.72 17.53 -0.32
N LEU A 139 -5.81 17.59 1.02
CA LEU A 139 -6.95 18.13 1.72
C LEU A 139 -6.85 19.66 1.61
N GLY A 140 -7.52 20.25 0.61
CA GLY A 140 -7.78 21.69 0.64
C GLY A 140 -8.45 22.08 1.96
N PRO A 141 -8.40 23.36 2.39
CA PRO A 141 -8.99 23.83 3.64
C PRO A 141 -10.51 23.55 3.78
N ASN A 142 -11.19 23.09 2.71
CA ASN A 142 -12.62 22.85 2.66
C ASN A 142 -13.05 21.38 2.88
N LYS A 143 -12.26 20.54 3.56
CA LYS A 143 -12.69 19.18 4.00
C LYS A 143 -12.32 18.83 5.45
N GLU A 144 -12.07 19.84 6.29
CA GLU A 144 -12.00 19.64 7.75
C GLU A 144 -13.37 19.29 8.37
N GLU A 145 -14.47 19.41 7.61
CA GLU A 145 -15.80 19.10 8.11
C GLU A 145 -16.03 17.61 8.44
N ASN A 146 -15.27 16.67 7.83
CA ASN A 146 -15.40 15.24 8.15
C ASN A 146 -14.73 14.83 9.48
N PHE A 147 -13.89 15.68 10.07
CA PHE A 147 -13.25 15.41 11.36
C PHE A 147 -14.10 15.80 12.58
N LYS A 148 -15.30 16.35 12.37
CA LYS A 148 -16.30 16.57 13.43
C LYS A 148 -17.13 15.32 13.76
N SER A 149 -16.87 14.18 13.12
CA SER A 149 -17.52 12.92 13.49
C SER A 149 -16.95 12.42 14.81
N VAL A 150 -17.79 12.34 15.84
CA VAL A 150 -17.43 11.80 17.16
C VAL A 150 -16.86 10.39 16.98
N CYS A 151 -15.66 10.16 17.52
CA CYS A 151 -15.04 8.84 17.52
C CYS A 151 -16.02 7.82 18.13
N PRO A 152 -16.46 6.78 17.38
CA PRO A 152 -17.43 5.83 17.89
C PRO A 152 -16.91 5.14 19.16
N THR A 153 -17.77 5.03 20.17
CA THR A 153 -17.43 4.30 21.39
C THR A 153 -17.25 2.81 21.08
N PRO A 154 -16.19 2.17 21.61
CA PRO A 154 -16.00 0.72 21.45
C PRO A 154 -17.20 -0.09 21.93
N ILE A 155 -17.62 -1.06 21.13
CA ILE A 155 -18.74 -1.96 21.46
C ILE A 155 -18.17 -3.21 22.13
N ILE A 156 -18.07 -3.17 23.46
CA ILE A 156 -17.55 -4.30 24.24
C ILE A 156 -18.22 -4.41 25.61
N SER A 157 -18.68 -5.62 25.95
CA SER A 157 -19.30 -5.87 27.26
C SER A 157 -18.24 -6.03 28.36
N LYS A 158 -18.60 -5.72 29.61
CA LYS A 158 -17.71 -5.94 30.76
C LYS A 158 -17.31 -7.41 30.91
N ALA A 159 -18.24 -8.34 30.64
CA ALA A 159 -17.98 -9.78 30.69
C ALA A 159 -16.95 -10.21 29.64
N LEU A 160 -17.10 -9.76 28.40
CA LEU A 160 -16.16 -10.04 27.30
C LEU A 160 -14.77 -9.45 27.59
N MET A 161 -14.69 -8.26 28.18
CA MET A 161 -13.42 -7.67 28.63
C MET A 161 -12.71 -8.53 29.67
N THR A 162 -13.45 -9.09 30.63
CA THR A 162 -12.89 -10.01 31.64
C THR A 162 -12.38 -11.29 30.99
N GLN A 163 -13.15 -11.88 30.06
CA GLN A 163 -12.74 -13.07 29.31
C GLN A 163 -11.51 -12.80 28.46
N LEU A 164 -11.43 -11.67 27.75
CA LEU A 164 -10.26 -11.30 26.94
C LEU A 164 -8.99 -11.17 27.77
N ARG A 165 -9.07 -10.63 29.00
CA ARG A 165 -7.92 -10.56 29.90
C ARG A 165 -7.40 -11.96 30.25
N ALA A 166 -8.31 -12.90 30.50
CA ALA A 166 -7.97 -14.29 30.79
C ALA A 166 -7.46 -15.05 29.55
N ALA A 167 -8.00 -14.76 28.36
CA ALA A 167 -7.70 -15.46 27.10
C ALA A 167 -6.43 -14.97 26.38
N THR A 168 -5.68 -14.01 26.96
CA THR A 168 -4.48 -13.42 26.33
C THR A 168 -3.44 -14.47 25.92
N THR A 169 -3.33 -15.57 26.67
CA THR A 169 -2.38 -16.67 26.44
C THR A 169 -2.92 -17.81 25.59
N ASN A 170 -4.24 -17.98 25.49
CA ASN A 170 -4.87 -19.02 24.69
C ASN A 170 -6.17 -18.53 24.03
N PRO A 171 -6.10 -18.00 22.80
CA PRO A 171 -7.26 -17.43 22.12
C PRO A 171 -8.30 -18.49 21.71
N SER A 172 -7.94 -19.78 21.65
CA SER A 172 -8.87 -20.86 21.25
C SER A 172 -10.06 -21.03 22.21
N VAL A 173 -9.96 -20.47 23.43
CA VAL A 173 -10.99 -20.57 24.48
C VAL A 173 -12.18 -19.63 24.22
N LEU A 174 -11.99 -18.58 23.40
CA LEU A 174 -13.02 -17.56 23.17
C LEU A 174 -13.52 -17.62 21.71
N PRO A 175 -14.76 -18.10 21.47
CA PRO A 175 -15.32 -18.20 20.13
C PRO A 175 -15.48 -16.84 19.45
N LEU A 176 -15.27 -16.81 18.14
CA LEU A 176 -15.41 -15.59 17.34
C LEU A 176 -16.83 -14.98 17.41
N THR A 177 -17.83 -15.80 17.68
CA THR A 177 -19.24 -15.40 17.77
C THR A 177 -19.58 -14.57 19.02
N GLU A 178 -18.68 -14.51 20.01
CA GLU A 178 -18.87 -13.70 21.23
C GLU A 178 -18.62 -12.19 20.99
N PHE A 179 -17.96 -11.84 19.89
CA PHE A 179 -17.65 -10.46 19.54
C PHE A 179 -18.80 -9.76 18.82
N ASP A 180 -18.85 -8.43 18.88
CA ASP A 180 -19.65 -7.67 17.92
C ASP A 180 -18.89 -7.60 16.57
N PRO A 181 -19.53 -7.96 15.42
CA PRO A 181 -18.87 -7.91 14.12
C PRO A 181 -18.32 -6.52 13.75
N THR A 182 -18.98 -5.46 14.21
CA THR A 182 -18.55 -4.07 13.95
C THR A 182 -17.29 -3.76 14.74
N GLU A 183 -17.22 -4.16 16.01
CA GLU A 183 -16.04 -3.87 16.83
C GLU A 183 -14.83 -4.68 16.35
N LEU A 184 -15.03 -5.96 15.99
CA LEU A 184 -13.97 -6.76 15.40
C LEU A 184 -13.48 -6.14 14.07
N ALA A 185 -14.39 -5.68 13.20
CA ALA A 185 -14.04 -4.97 11.96
C ALA A 185 -13.22 -3.69 12.23
N ARG A 186 -13.59 -2.90 13.26
CA ARG A 186 -12.84 -1.68 13.63
C ARG A 186 -11.43 -2.00 14.08
N GLN A 187 -11.24 -3.00 14.93
CA GLN A 187 -9.91 -3.37 15.42
C GLN A 187 -9.03 -3.94 14.30
N ILE A 188 -9.58 -4.79 13.43
CA ILE A 188 -8.87 -5.27 12.22
C ILE A 188 -8.48 -4.08 11.32
N THR A 189 -9.41 -3.15 11.08
CA THR A 189 -9.18 -1.96 10.25
C THR A 189 -8.10 -1.05 10.84
N LEU A 190 -8.07 -0.85 12.16
CA LEU A 190 -6.99 -0.10 12.81
C LEU A 190 -5.62 -0.78 12.61
N MET A 191 -5.55 -2.10 12.76
CA MET A 191 -4.30 -2.85 12.57
C MET A 191 -3.81 -2.79 11.13
N GLU A 192 -4.68 -3.03 10.14
CA GLU A 192 -4.31 -2.91 8.73
C GLU A 192 -4.01 -1.48 8.32
N SER A 193 -4.73 -0.49 8.86
CA SER A 193 -4.48 0.93 8.58
C SER A 193 -3.08 1.35 9.02
N LYS A 194 -2.60 0.85 10.17
CA LYS A 194 -1.22 1.09 10.63
C LYS A 194 -0.19 0.52 9.64
N LEU A 195 -0.42 -0.70 9.13
CA LEU A 195 0.47 -1.31 8.13
C LEU A 195 0.42 -0.57 6.78
N PHE A 196 -0.78 -0.22 6.31
CA PHE A 196 -0.98 0.47 5.03
C PHE A 196 -0.35 1.87 5.05
N GLN A 197 -0.50 2.62 6.13
CA GLN A 197 0.14 3.94 6.31
C GLN A 197 1.67 3.86 6.41
N ALA A 198 2.22 2.72 6.84
CA ALA A 198 3.66 2.52 6.92
C ALA A 198 4.30 2.19 5.57
N ILE A 199 3.52 1.84 4.53
CA ILE A 199 4.03 1.55 3.19
C ILE A 199 4.72 2.77 2.61
N LYS A 200 5.99 2.62 2.29
CA LYS A 200 6.80 3.69 1.69
C LYS A 200 6.81 3.59 0.18
N SER A 201 6.96 4.73 -0.47
CA SER A 201 6.94 4.84 -1.93
C SER A 201 8.06 4.02 -2.58
N GLU A 202 9.21 3.87 -1.92
CA GLU A 202 10.34 3.07 -2.42
C GLU A 202 10.00 1.58 -2.51
N GLU A 203 9.21 1.08 -1.56
CA GLU A 203 8.83 -0.34 -1.51
C GLU A 203 8.03 -0.73 -2.75
N VAL A 204 7.17 0.19 -3.23
CA VAL A 204 6.28 -0.02 -4.37
C VAL A 204 6.95 0.37 -5.69
N ILE A 205 7.44 1.61 -5.82
CA ILE A 205 8.04 2.13 -7.06
C ILE A 205 9.30 1.35 -7.44
N GLY A 206 10.13 0.96 -6.46
CA GLY A 206 11.33 0.16 -6.71
C GLY A 206 11.06 -1.33 -6.96
N GLN A 207 9.78 -1.73 -6.93
CA GLN A 207 9.32 -3.12 -6.95
C GLN A 207 10.06 -4.02 -5.98
N LEU A 208 10.37 -3.48 -4.80
CA LEU A 208 11.17 -4.18 -3.81
C LEU A 208 10.43 -5.43 -3.27
N PHE A 209 9.10 -5.46 -3.41
CA PHE A 209 8.25 -6.60 -3.10
C PHE A 209 8.49 -7.82 -4.01
N ASN A 210 8.97 -7.64 -5.24
CA ASN A 210 9.36 -8.74 -6.16
C ASN A 210 10.80 -9.23 -5.94
N LYS A 211 11.59 -8.54 -5.10
CA LYS A 211 13.01 -8.83 -4.87
C LYS A 211 13.23 -9.76 -3.67
N LYS A 212 14.48 -9.88 -3.23
CA LYS A 212 14.90 -10.74 -2.11
C LYS A 212 14.06 -10.51 -0.83
N PRO A 213 13.86 -11.56 -0.01
CA PRO A 213 13.30 -11.42 1.33
C PRO A 213 14.08 -10.37 2.15
N GLY A 214 13.37 -9.58 2.96
CA GLY A 214 13.96 -8.49 3.77
C GLY A 214 13.79 -7.08 3.18
N LEU A 215 13.42 -6.96 1.91
CA LEU A 215 13.00 -5.70 1.30
C LEU A 215 11.47 -5.55 1.28
N ALA A 216 10.96 -4.32 1.13
CA ALA A 216 9.53 -4.01 1.16
C ALA A 216 8.81 -4.53 2.42
N VAL A 217 9.39 -4.23 3.59
CA VAL A 217 8.95 -4.76 4.88
C VAL A 217 7.48 -4.48 5.15
N ASN A 218 6.97 -3.29 4.83
CA ASN A 218 5.60 -2.90 5.13
C ASN A 218 4.61 -3.53 4.14
N VAL A 219 4.96 -3.54 2.84
CA VAL A 219 4.15 -4.24 1.82
C VAL A 219 4.03 -5.73 2.15
N ARG A 220 5.14 -6.37 2.52
CA ARG A 220 5.16 -7.78 2.93
C ARG A 220 4.43 -8.02 4.24
N ALA A 221 4.53 -7.11 5.21
CA ALA A 221 3.80 -7.23 6.47
C ALA A 221 2.28 -7.16 6.25
N MET A 222 1.81 -6.25 5.40
CA MET A 222 0.38 -6.16 5.03
C MET A 222 -0.09 -7.43 4.31
N SER A 223 0.67 -7.90 3.31
CA SER A 223 0.36 -9.15 2.61
C SER A 223 0.34 -10.37 3.55
N ALA A 224 1.33 -10.48 4.43
CA ALA A 224 1.41 -11.56 5.41
C ALA A 224 0.24 -11.52 6.41
N MET A 225 -0.18 -10.33 6.86
CA MET A 225 -1.37 -10.18 7.71
C MET A 225 -2.64 -10.62 6.98
N SER A 226 -2.83 -10.24 5.71
CA SER A 226 -3.98 -10.67 4.91
C SER A 226 -4.02 -12.19 4.74
N THR A 227 -2.89 -12.83 4.45
CA THR A 227 -2.80 -14.30 4.35
C THR A 227 -3.13 -14.98 5.67
N LYS A 228 -2.55 -14.50 6.78
CA LYS A 228 -2.85 -15.03 8.12
C LYS A 228 -4.33 -14.88 8.46
N MET A 229 -4.94 -13.76 8.13
CA MET A 229 -6.34 -13.50 8.40
C MET A 229 -7.27 -14.42 7.58
N THR A 230 -6.95 -14.67 6.30
CA THR A 230 -7.65 -15.67 5.50
C THR A 230 -7.55 -17.07 6.11
N GLY A 231 -6.35 -17.47 6.55
CA GLY A 231 -6.14 -18.73 7.26
C GLY A 231 -6.95 -18.83 8.55
N TRP A 232 -6.92 -17.78 9.36
CA TRP A 232 -7.67 -17.69 10.62
C TRP A 232 -9.15 -17.97 10.43
N PHE A 233 -9.78 -17.29 9.46
CA PHE A 233 -11.20 -17.45 9.18
C PHE A 233 -11.53 -18.85 8.65
N THR A 234 -10.68 -19.39 7.78
CA THR A 234 -10.85 -20.73 7.22
C THR A 234 -10.78 -21.79 8.32
N GLU A 235 -9.73 -21.77 9.14
CA GLU A 235 -9.56 -22.72 10.25
C GLU A 235 -10.65 -22.58 11.31
N THR A 236 -11.10 -21.35 11.62
CA THR A 236 -12.19 -21.13 12.57
C THR A 236 -13.47 -21.84 12.13
N ILE A 237 -13.75 -21.91 10.82
CA ILE A 237 -14.90 -22.67 10.30
C ILE A 237 -14.61 -24.18 10.33
N LEU A 238 -13.44 -24.61 9.87
CA LEU A 238 -13.12 -26.03 9.68
C LEU A 238 -12.87 -26.79 10.99
N ASN A 239 -12.44 -26.10 12.04
CA ASN A 239 -12.19 -26.71 13.34
C ASN A 239 -13.49 -26.87 14.18
N GLU A 240 -14.61 -26.29 13.74
CA GLU A 240 -15.90 -26.46 14.42
C GLU A 240 -16.69 -27.63 13.82
N VAL A 241 -16.79 -28.72 14.58
CA VAL A 241 -17.45 -29.96 14.16
C VAL A 241 -18.97 -29.83 14.23
N ASP A 242 -19.49 -29.08 15.21
CA ASP A 242 -20.94 -28.92 15.37
C ASP A 242 -21.53 -28.04 14.25
N LEU A 243 -22.48 -28.60 13.49
CA LEU A 243 -23.07 -27.93 12.33
C LEU A 243 -23.72 -26.58 12.70
N ARG A 244 -24.38 -26.49 13.86
CA ARG A 244 -25.10 -25.28 14.28
C ARG A 244 -24.11 -24.18 14.64
N LYS A 245 -23.07 -24.50 15.41
CA LYS A 245 -22.00 -23.57 15.76
C LYS A 245 -21.20 -23.15 14.53
N ARG A 246 -20.84 -24.10 13.66
CA ARG A 246 -20.13 -23.82 12.40
C ARG A 246 -20.94 -22.87 11.49
N THR A 247 -22.25 -23.10 11.39
CA THR A 247 -23.17 -22.20 10.67
C THR A 247 -23.19 -20.80 11.31
N ALA A 248 -23.16 -20.70 12.63
CA ALA A 248 -23.11 -19.41 13.33
C ALA A 248 -21.80 -18.65 13.06
N ILE A 249 -20.66 -19.35 13.04
CA ILE A 249 -19.35 -18.80 12.65
C ILE A 249 -19.39 -18.28 11.21
N LEU A 250 -19.91 -19.07 10.26
CA LEU A 250 -20.02 -18.67 8.87
C LEU A 250 -20.90 -17.40 8.71
N LYS A 251 -22.06 -17.37 9.39
CA LYS A 251 -22.92 -16.17 9.45
C LYS A 251 -22.21 -14.97 10.05
N PHE A 252 -21.42 -15.18 11.10
CA PHE A 252 -20.64 -14.12 11.75
C PHE A 252 -19.61 -13.52 10.79
N LEU A 253 -18.85 -14.35 10.08
CA LEU A 253 -17.84 -13.89 9.11
C LEU A 253 -18.48 -13.13 7.93
N ILE A 254 -19.67 -13.54 7.49
CA ILE A 254 -20.43 -12.77 6.48
C ILE A 254 -20.80 -11.38 7.01
N LYS A 255 -21.26 -11.28 8.27
CA LYS A 255 -21.55 -9.98 8.89
C LYS A 255 -20.29 -9.13 9.08
N LEU A 256 -19.17 -9.76 9.49
CA LEU A 256 -17.88 -9.10 9.61
C LEU A 256 -17.44 -8.49 8.28
N GLY A 257 -17.49 -9.28 7.19
CA GLY A 257 -17.21 -8.79 5.84
C GLY A 257 -18.13 -7.62 5.44
N SER A 258 -19.42 -7.69 5.75
CA SER A 258 -20.35 -6.58 5.49
C SER A 258 -19.93 -5.31 6.22
N LYS A 259 -19.46 -5.41 7.47
CA LYS A 259 -18.96 -4.26 8.24
C LYS A 259 -17.65 -3.72 7.69
N LEU A 260 -16.76 -4.58 7.20
CA LEU A 260 -15.53 -4.15 6.50
C LEU A 260 -15.85 -3.41 5.20
N LEU A 261 -16.85 -3.87 4.44
CA LEU A 261 -17.34 -3.18 3.24
C LEU A 261 -17.93 -1.81 3.57
N GLU A 262 -18.77 -1.71 4.60
CA GLU A 262 -19.32 -0.43 5.10
C GLU A 262 -18.20 0.56 5.52
N MET A 263 -17.11 0.05 6.11
CA MET A 263 -15.94 0.85 6.51
C MET A 263 -14.97 1.16 5.37
N GLN A 264 -15.24 0.70 4.13
CA GLN A 264 -14.33 0.78 2.99
C GLN A 264 -12.94 0.15 3.27
N ASN A 265 -12.91 -0.89 4.10
CA ASN A 265 -11.71 -1.73 4.25
C ASN A 265 -11.81 -2.93 3.30
N TYR A 266 -11.40 -2.69 2.05
CA TYR A 266 -11.40 -3.70 1.00
C TYR A 266 -10.29 -4.75 1.19
N ASN A 267 -9.22 -4.42 1.90
CA ASN A 267 -8.12 -5.37 2.12
C ASN A 267 -8.54 -6.53 3.04
N ALA A 268 -9.07 -6.25 4.23
CA ALA A 268 -9.63 -7.29 5.09
C ALA A 268 -10.88 -7.95 4.49
N LEU A 269 -11.70 -7.19 3.75
CA LEU A 269 -12.84 -7.77 3.03
C LEU A 269 -12.36 -8.85 2.05
N MET A 270 -11.27 -8.60 1.31
CA MET A 270 -10.67 -9.61 0.44
C MET A 270 -10.21 -10.84 1.23
N SER A 271 -9.61 -10.68 2.41
CA SER A 271 -9.28 -11.83 3.28
C SER A 271 -10.50 -12.65 3.70
N VAL A 272 -11.60 -12.00 4.09
CA VAL A 272 -12.88 -12.68 4.38
C VAL A 272 -13.38 -13.41 3.14
N MET A 273 -13.46 -12.72 2.00
CA MET A 273 -13.98 -13.31 0.77
C MET A 273 -13.11 -14.43 0.22
N SER A 274 -11.79 -14.36 0.37
CA SER A 274 -10.87 -15.46 0.03
C SER A 274 -11.12 -16.70 0.89
N ALA A 275 -11.39 -16.54 2.20
CA ALA A 275 -11.73 -17.66 3.07
C ALA A 275 -13.09 -18.27 2.67
N LEU A 276 -14.11 -17.43 2.52
CA LEU A 276 -15.48 -17.88 2.24
C LEU A 276 -15.66 -18.47 0.83
N ASN A 277 -14.94 -17.96 -0.18
CA ASN A 277 -14.94 -18.49 -1.54
C ASN A 277 -13.94 -19.63 -1.77
N SER A 278 -13.19 -20.04 -0.74
CA SER A 278 -12.28 -21.18 -0.88
C SER A 278 -13.08 -22.46 -1.17
N SER A 279 -12.52 -23.35 -1.98
CA SER A 279 -13.17 -24.62 -2.37
C SER A 279 -13.50 -25.50 -1.15
N MET A 280 -12.69 -25.43 -0.10
CA MET A 280 -12.89 -26.15 1.16
C MET A 280 -14.06 -25.61 2.00
N ILE A 281 -14.45 -24.34 1.86
CA ILE A 281 -15.62 -23.76 2.55
C ILE A 281 -16.87 -23.82 1.67
N LEU A 282 -16.78 -23.50 0.37
CA LEU A 282 -17.93 -23.50 -0.56
C LEU A 282 -18.59 -24.88 -0.72
N ARG A 283 -17.84 -25.96 -0.45
CA ARG A 283 -18.35 -27.33 -0.52
C ARG A 283 -19.23 -27.74 0.67
N LEU A 284 -19.21 -27.00 1.79
CA LEU A 284 -19.96 -27.31 3.02
C LEU A 284 -21.46 -27.00 2.86
N LYS A 285 -22.16 -27.76 2.02
CA LYS A 285 -23.54 -27.47 1.60
C LYS A 285 -24.50 -27.32 2.78
N ARG A 286 -24.40 -28.21 3.77
CA ARG A 286 -25.30 -28.19 4.95
C ARG A 286 -25.06 -26.93 5.79
N THR A 287 -23.80 -26.52 5.94
CA THR A 287 -23.46 -25.26 6.61
C THR A 287 -24.03 -24.04 5.87
N TRP A 288 -23.89 -23.99 4.53
CA TRP A 288 -24.42 -22.90 3.70
C TRP A 288 -25.95 -22.84 3.65
N GLU A 289 -26.64 -23.97 3.74
CA GLU A 289 -28.10 -24.04 3.90
C GLU A 289 -28.56 -23.36 5.19
N GLY A 290 -27.83 -23.57 6.28
CA GLY A 290 -28.14 -22.97 7.58
C GLY A 290 -27.95 -21.44 7.66
N VAL A 291 -27.26 -20.80 6.70
CA VAL A 291 -26.94 -19.35 6.69
C VAL A 291 -28.18 -18.46 6.56
N GLY A 292 -29.24 -18.94 5.90
CA GLY A 292 -30.47 -18.18 5.66
C GLY A 292 -30.31 -17.02 4.66
N ASN A 293 -31.44 -16.52 4.15
CA ASN A 293 -31.46 -15.62 2.99
C ASN A 293 -30.77 -14.27 3.24
N LYS A 294 -31.01 -13.64 4.40
CA LYS A 294 -30.45 -12.31 4.71
C LYS A 294 -28.92 -12.27 4.65
N ALA A 295 -28.26 -13.30 5.18
CA ALA A 295 -26.80 -13.38 5.14
C ALA A 295 -26.29 -13.78 3.74
N ARG A 296 -27.03 -14.61 2.98
CA ARG A 296 -26.67 -14.90 1.58
C ARG A 296 -26.67 -13.64 0.70
N VAL A 297 -27.66 -12.75 0.86
CA VAL A 297 -27.69 -11.47 0.14
C VAL A 297 -26.49 -10.58 0.48
N LEU A 298 -26.07 -10.54 1.76
CA LEU A 298 -24.85 -9.83 2.14
C LEU A 298 -23.61 -10.44 1.48
N PHE A 299 -23.52 -11.77 1.44
CA PHE A 299 -22.42 -12.47 0.78
C PHE A 299 -22.34 -12.18 -0.72
N GLU A 300 -23.47 -12.18 -1.42
CA GLU A 300 -23.55 -11.81 -2.84
C GLU A 300 -23.16 -10.35 -3.09
N THR A 301 -23.62 -9.44 -2.22
CA THR A 301 -23.25 -8.01 -2.26
C THR A 301 -21.73 -7.84 -2.14
N MET A 302 -21.10 -8.53 -1.19
CA MET A 302 -19.65 -8.50 -1.03
C MET A 302 -18.92 -9.11 -2.24
N ASN A 303 -19.40 -10.24 -2.78
CA ASN A 303 -18.83 -10.87 -3.98
C ASN A 303 -18.82 -9.92 -5.18
N LYS A 304 -19.90 -9.15 -5.35
CA LYS A 304 -19.97 -8.13 -6.41
C LYS A 304 -18.97 -7.01 -6.16
N ALA A 305 -18.92 -6.49 -4.92
CA ALA A 305 -18.05 -5.38 -4.54
C ALA A 305 -16.55 -5.65 -4.76
N VAL A 306 -16.10 -6.90 -4.60
CA VAL A 306 -14.69 -7.30 -4.79
C VAL A 306 -14.47 -8.23 -5.99
N SER A 307 -15.40 -8.22 -6.95
CA SER A 307 -15.32 -9.07 -8.13
C SER A 307 -14.02 -8.86 -8.91
N HIS A 308 -13.35 -9.96 -9.27
CA HIS A 308 -12.13 -9.96 -10.07
C HIS A 308 -12.41 -9.93 -11.59
N GLN A 309 -13.69 -9.94 -11.99
CA GLN A 309 -14.09 -9.92 -13.40
C GLN A 309 -13.56 -8.67 -14.11
N ARG A 310 -13.15 -8.85 -15.38
CA ARG A 310 -12.60 -7.77 -16.24
C ARG A 310 -11.48 -6.98 -15.56
N ASN A 311 -10.57 -7.68 -14.87
CA ASN A 311 -9.49 -7.07 -14.07
C ASN A 311 -10.02 -6.07 -13.02
N TYR A 312 -10.94 -6.54 -12.18
CA TYR A 312 -11.51 -5.75 -11.09
C TYR A 312 -12.22 -4.47 -11.54
N ALA A 313 -12.92 -4.49 -12.69
CA ALA A 313 -13.46 -3.27 -13.30
C ALA A 313 -14.42 -2.49 -12.38
N GLU A 314 -15.35 -3.17 -11.73
CA GLU A 314 -16.32 -2.56 -10.79
C GLU A 314 -15.63 -2.04 -9.53
N TYR A 315 -14.76 -2.86 -8.92
CA TYR A 315 -13.96 -2.47 -7.77
C TYR A 315 -13.09 -1.23 -8.05
N ARG A 316 -12.40 -1.19 -9.20
CA ARG A 316 -11.60 -0.04 -9.63
C ARG A 316 -12.46 1.21 -9.84
N ALA A 317 -13.68 1.04 -10.36
CA ALA A 317 -14.62 2.15 -10.51
C ALA A 317 -15.03 2.73 -9.14
N THR A 318 -15.34 1.86 -8.17
CA THR A 318 -15.63 2.25 -6.79
C THR A 318 -14.48 3.02 -6.17
N LEU A 319 -13.24 2.52 -6.29
CA LEU A 319 -12.06 3.20 -5.70
C LEU A 319 -11.80 4.59 -6.27
N ARG A 320 -12.05 4.84 -7.56
CA ARG A 320 -11.88 6.19 -8.15
C ARG A 320 -12.70 7.24 -7.41
N HIS A 321 -13.91 6.87 -6.99
CA HIS A 321 -14.87 7.74 -6.31
C HIS A 321 -14.86 7.59 -4.78
N ALA A 322 -14.04 6.70 -4.22
CA ALA A 322 -13.98 6.45 -2.79
C ALA A 322 -13.44 7.66 -2.00
N CYS A 323 -14.05 7.91 -0.85
CA CYS A 323 -13.64 8.94 0.10
C CYS A 323 -12.75 8.33 1.18
N THR A 324 -11.77 9.09 1.67
CA THR A 324 -10.97 8.71 2.84
C THR A 324 -11.80 8.83 4.13
N PRO A 325 -11.56 7.97 5.15
CA PRO A 325 -10.58 6.88 5.17
C PRO A 325 -11.09 5.63 4.40
N CYS A 326 -10.17 4.94 3.73
CA CYS A 326 -10.42 3.73 2.94
C CYS A 326 -9.12 2.90 2.90
N ILE A 327 -9.21 1.58 2.97
CA ILE A 327 -8.05 0.68 2.78
C ILE A 327 -8.32 -0.15 1.53
N PRO A 328 -7.68 0.17 0.39
CA PRO A 328 -7.84 -0.65 -0.79
C PRO A 328 -7.08 -1.97 -0.66
N PHE A 329 -7.52 -2.98 -1.39
CA PHE A 329 -6.74 -4.19 -1.62
C PHE A 329 -5.45 -3.86 -2.39
N LEU A 330 -4.31 -4.00 -1.71
CA LEU A 330 -3.00 -3.59 -2.20
C LEU A 330 -2.56 -4.37 -3.45
N GLY A 331 -2.97 -5.64 -3.57
CA GLY A 331 -2.56 -6.53 -4.66
C GLY A 331 -2.83 -5.95 -6.06
N VAL A 332 -3.95 -5.25 -6.24
CA VAL A 332 -4.31 -4.60 -7.53
C VAL A 332 -3.29 -3.54 -7.92
N TYR A 333 -2.86 -2.69 -6.97
CA TYR A 333 -1.85 -1.67 -7.24
C TYR A 333 -0.45 -2.25 -7.48
N LEU A 334 -0.10 -3.33 -6.77
CA LEU A 334 1.18 -4.02 -6.99
C LEU A 334 1.22 -4.63 -8.39
N THR A 335 0.13 -5.27 -8.82
CA THR A 335 0.00 -5.79 -10.18
C THR A 335 0.10 -4.68 -11.23
N ASP A 336 -0.59 -3.55 -11.04
CA ASP A 336 -0.48 -2.40 -11.94
C ASP A 336 0.94 -1.83 -12.00
N MET A 337 1.63 -1.77 -10.85
CA MET A 337 3.02 -1.34 -10.77
C MET A 337 3.95 -2.30 -11.53
N THR A 338 3.73 -3.62 -11.41
CA THR A 338 4.42 -4.65 -12.19
C THR A 338 4.24 -4.45 -13.68
N PHE A 339 2.99 -4.41 -14.15
CA PHE A 339 2.68 -4.20 -15.57
C PHE A 339 3.22 -2.88 -16.11
N CYS A 340 3.14 -1.79 -15.33
CA CYS A 340 3.69 -0.51 -15.75
C CYS A 340 5.21 -0.56 -15.90
N HIS A 341 5.91 -1.24 -15.00
CA HIS A 341 7.37 -1.33 -15.06
C HIS A 341 7.86 -2.24 -16.18
N GLU A 342 7.25 -3.41 -16.35
CA GLU A 342 7.68 -4.42 -17.33
C GLU A 342 7.20 -4.06 -18.74
N GLY A 343 5.97 -3.53 -18.87
CA GLY A 343 5.37 -3.18 -20.16
C GLY A 343 5.85 -1.87 -20.77
N ASN A 344 6.72 -1.11 -20.10
CA ASN A 344 7.25 0.15 -20.64
C ASN A 344 8.80 0.15 -20.56
N PRO A 345 9.52 0.34 -21.68
CA PRO A 345 10.99 0.36 -21.67
C PRO A 345 11.51 1.57 -20.89
N THR A 346 12.69 1.45 -20.28
CA THR A 346 13.34 2.54 -19.52
C THR A 346 13.81 3.68 -20.42
N HIS A 347 14.13 3.36 -21.68
CA HIS A 347 14.56 4.31 -22.70
C HIS A 347 13.68 4.22 -23.95
N ARG A 348 13.68 5.30 -24.73
CA ARG A 348 13.03 5.39 -26.05
C ARG A 348 13.93 6.14 -27.01
N SER A 349 13.89 5.79 -28.29
CA SER A 349 14.62 6.53 -29.33
C SER A 349 14.16 7.98 -29.39
N ALA A 350 15.10 8.90 -29.55
CA ALA A 350 14.82 10.31 -29.76
C ALA A 350 14.09 10.51 -31.11
N PRO A 351 12.94 11.22 -31.17
CA PRO A 351 12.18 11.41 -32.41
C PRO A 351 12.97 12.11 -33.53
N HIS A 352 13.95 12.93 -33.18
CA HIS A 352 14.69 13.79 -34.11
C HIS A 352 16.20 13.54 -34.10
N LEU A 353 16.69 12.53 -33.37
CA LEU A 353 18.12 12.23 -33.26
C LEU A 353 18.34 10.70 -33.40
N PRO A 354 18.62 10.21 -34.61
CA PRO A 354 18.89 8.79 -34.84
C PRO A 354 20.05 8.29 -33.97
N GLY A 355 19.89 7.11 -33.37
CA GLY A 355 20.90 6.50 -32.50
C GLY A 355 20.93 7.04 -31.06
N VAL A 356 20.22 8.13 -30.74
CA VAL A 356 20.15 8.67 -29.37
C VAL A 356 18.98 8.07 -28.61
N GLN A 357 19.26 7.50 -27.44
CA GLN A 357 18.26 6.99 -26.49
C GLN A 357 17.95 8.06 -25.43
N LEU A 358 16.66 8.31 -25.19
CA LEU A 358 16.15 9.21 -24.15
C LEU A 358 15.51 8.41 -23.03
N ILE A 359 15.57 8.92 -21.80
CA ILE A 359 14.83 8.37 -20.67
C ILE A 359 13.32 8.44 -20.98
N ASN A 360 12.63 7.32 -20.86
CA ASN A 360 11.18 7.25 -21.03
C ASN A 360 10.47 7.77 -19.76
N PHE A 361 10.38 9.09 -19.62
CA PHE A 361 9.80 9.69 -18.42
C PHE A 361 8.30 9.38 -18.23
N ASP A 362 7.57 9.07 -19.31
CA ASP A 362 6.16 8.69 -19.26
C ASP A 362 5.94 7.42 -18.42
N LYS A 363 6.89 6.47 -18.47
CA LYS A 363 6.91 5.28 -17.59
C LYS A 363 6.88 5.69 -16.13
N TYR A 364 7.79 6.58 -15.75
CA TYR A 364 7.97 7.00 -14.36
C TYR A 364 6.82 7.89 -13.86
N GLN A 365 6.23 8.70 -14.73
CA GLN A 365 5.00 9.43 -14.44
C GLN A 365 3.83 8.47 -14.18
N LYS A 366 3.65 7.42 -14.99
CA LYS A 366 2.62 6.39 -14.75
C LYS A 366 2.83 5.69 -13.41
N MET A 367 4.06 5.28 -13.09
CA MET A 367 4.39 4.68 -11.78
C MET A 367 4.09 5.64 -10.62
N THR A 368 4.43 6.92 -10.75
CA THR A 368 4.13 7.93 -9.73
C THR A 368 2.63 8.10 -9.52
N LYS A 369 1.82 8.06 -10.59
CA LYS A 369 0.36 8.14 -10.48
C LYS A 369 -0.21 6.97 -9.67
N ILE A 370 0.27 5.75 -9.88
CA ILE A 370 -0.13 4.57 -9.09
C ILE A 370 0.20 4.79 -7.62
N MET A 371 1.42 5.25 -7.31
CA MET A 371 1.83 5.52 -5.93
C MET A 371 0.99 6.62 -5.27
N ASN A 372 0.68 7.70 -6.00
CA ASN A 372 -0.14 8.79 -5.47
C ASN A 372 -1.55 8.30 -5.08
N GLU A 373 -2.13 7.34 -5.80
CA GLU A 373 -3.41 6.74 -5.41
C GLU A 373 -3.30 5.92 -4.11
N ILE A 374 -2.17 5.25 -3.86
CA ILE A 374 -1.91 4.58 -2.58
C ILE A 374 -1.81 5.63 -1.46
N GLU A 375 -0.96 6.67 -1.65
CA GLU A 375 -0.72 7.73 -0.67
C GLU A 375 -2.00 8.52 -0.34
N ARG A 376 -2.90 8.70 -1.31
CA ARG A 376 -4.23 9.32 -1.12
C ARG A 376 -5.03 8.63 -0.01
N PHE A 377 -4.91 7.31 0.12
CA PHE A 377 -5.65 6.52 1.09
C PHE A 377 -4.92 6.30 2.42
N GLN A 378 -3.68 6.77 2.59
CA GLN A 378 -2.90 6.66 3.83
C GLN A 378 -3.36 7.69 4.88
N VAL A 379 -4.66 7.70 5.17
CA VAL A 379 -5.32 8.53 6.18
C VAL A 379 -5.77 7.64 7.34
N PRO A 380 -5.51 8.02 8.60
CA PRO A 380 -5.90 7.22 9.76
C PRO A 380 -7.43 7.14 9.92
N PHE A 381 -7.90 5.99 10.40
CA PHE A 381 -9.29 5.82 10.80
C PHE A 381 -9.54 6.43 12.18
N ASN A 382 -10.69 7.09 12.33
CA ASN A 382 -11.12 7.65 13.62
C ASN A 382 -11.85 6.61 14.48
N PHE A 383 -11.15 5.55 14.88
CA PHE A 383 -11.63 4.54 15.81
C PHE A 383 -10.73 4.45 17.03
N LYS A 384 -11.28 4.02 18.16
CA LYS A 384 -10.51 3.79 19.39
C LYS A 384 -10.00 2.35 19.42
N GLU A 385 -8.70 2.19 19.66
CA GLU A 385 -8.10 0.87 19.88
C GLU A 385 -8.58 0.28 21.21
N VAL A 386 -8.93 -1.01 21.18
CA VAL A 386 -9.22 -1.83 22.37
C VAL A 386 -8.04 -2.78 22.55
N PRO A 387 -7.08 -2.49 23.45
CA PRO A 387 -5.81 -3.22 23.52
C PRO A 387 -5.96 -4.73 23.71
N GLN A 388 -6.95 -5.15 24.49
CA GLN A 388 -7.22 -6.56 24.78
C GLN A 388 -7.75 -7.31 23.55
N LEU A 389 -8.63 -6.68 22.77
CA LEU A 389 -9.14 -7.26 21.52
C LEU A 389 -8.04 -7.26 20.44
N ALA A 390 -7.26 -6.19 20.34
CA ALA A 390 -6.11 -6.15 19.45
C ALA A 390 -5.05 -7.22 19.81
N ALA A 391 -4.84 -7.49 21.11
CA ALA A 391 -3.97 -8.57 21.58
C ALA A 391 -4.54 -9.95 21.19
N TYR A 392 -5.82 -10.18 21.41
CA TYR A 392 -6.49 -11.41 20.99
C TYR A 392 -6.32 -11.66 19.49
N ILE A 393 -6.59 -10.66 18.63
CA ILE A 393 -6.42 -10.79 17.18
C ILE A 393 -4.96 -11.13 16.84
N ARG A 394 -3.98 -10.43 17.43
CA ARG A 394 -2.55 -10.71 17.22
C ARG A 394 -2.18 -12.13 17.60
N THR A 395 -2.63 -12.62 18.75
CA THR A 395 -2.34 -13.99 19.20
C THR A 395 -3.01 -15.02 18.29
N SER A 396 -4.26 -14.81 17.88
CA SER A 396 -4.98 -15.69 16.94
C SER A 396 -4.30 -15.77 15.56
N LEU A 397 -3.77 -14.65 15.06
CA LEU A 397 -3.01 -14.62 13.81
C LEU A 397 -1.62 -15.26 13.94
N ALA A 398 -1.03 -15.23 15.14
CA ALA A 398 0.28 -15.82 15.41
C ALA A 398 0.20 -17.35 15.60
N SER A 399 -0.86 -17.86 16.22
CA SER A 399 -1.04 -19.31 16.43
C SER A 399 -1.17 -20.10 15.13
N LEU A 400 -1.55 -19.46 14.04
CA LEU A 400 -1.59 -20.08 12.70
C LEU A 400 -0.19 -20.38 12.15
N MET A 401 0.86 -19.71 12.65
CA MET A 401 2.23 -20.00 12.21
C MET A 401 2.76 -21.33 12.75
N SER A 402 2.14 -21.93 13.77
CA SER A 402 2.52 -23.27 14.27
C SER A 402 1.80 -24.40 13.55
N TYR A 403 0.74 -24.11 12.79
CA TYR A 403 -0.01 -25.07 11.98
C TYR A 403 0.20 -24.75 10.51
N GLN A 404 1.29 -25.26 9.93
CA GLN A 404 1.45 -25.34 8.48
C GLN A 404 0.60 -26.48 7.93
N ASP A 405 -0.70 -26.43 8.20
CA ASP A 405 -1.63 -27.30 7.50
C ASP A 405 -1.52 -26.96 6.02
N SER A 406 -1.09 -27.94 5.23
CA SER A 406 -1.13 -27.82 3.78
C SER A 406 -2.57 -27.55 3.32
N ALA A 407 -2.73 -26.92 2.14
CA ALA A 407 -4.07 -26.74 1.57
C ALA A 407 -4.84 -28.08 1.46
N ASP A 408 -4.10 -29.19 1.31
CA ASP A 408 -4.62 -30.54 1.31
C ASP A 408 -5.18 -30.95 2.68
N GLU A 409 -4.49 -30.65 3.78
CA GLU A 409 -4.97 -30.95 5.14
C GLU A 409 -6.27 -30.20 5.47
N LEU A 410 -6.34 -28.90 5.15
CA LEU A 410 -7.57 -28.12 5.33
C LEU A 410 -8.72 -28.68 4.48
N TYR A 411 -8.42 -29.14 3.27
CA TYR A 411 -9.40 -29.79 2.42
C TYR A 411 -9.86 -31.15 2.98
N GLN A 412 -8.96 -31.95 3.56
CA GLN A 412 -9.31 -33.19 4.26
C GLN A 412 -10.17 -32.92 5.49
N ARG A 413 -9.85 -31.89 6.30
CA ARG A 413 -10.73 -31.47 7.41
C ARG A 413 -12.13 -31.12 6.93
N SER A 414 -12.23 -30.37 5.83
CA SER A 414 -13.52 -30.08 5.18
C SER A 414 -14.28 -31.36 4.79
N LEU A 415 -13.60 -32.36 4.20
CA LEU A 415 -14.21 -33.65 3.87
C LEU A 415 -14.67 -34.42 5.11
N ASN A 416 -13.91 -34.35 6.21
CA ASN A 416 -14.25 -35.03 7.46
C ASN A 416 -15.49 -34.42 8.13
N ILE A 417 -15.61 -33.09 8.16
CA ILE A 417 -16.76 -32.42 8.78
C ILE A 417 -18.04 -32.50 7.93
N GLU A 418 -17.91 -32.54 6.60
CA GLU A 418 -19.03 -32.77 5.66
C GLU A 418 -18.56 -33.67 4.49
N PRO A 419 -18.75 -35.00 4.61
CA PRO A 419 -18.40 -35.96 3.56
C PRO A 419 -19.15 -35.70 2.25
N ARG A 420 -18.59 -36.17 1.13
CA ARG A 420 -19.30 -36.13 -0.16
C ARG A 420 -20.53 -37.02 -0.07
N GLU A 421 -21.66 -36.54 -0.59
CA GLU A 421 -22.85 -37.36 -0.70
C GLU A 421 -22.54 -38.56 -1.60
N GLN A 422 -22.71 -39.78 -1.08
CA GLN A 422 -22.64 -40.98 -1.91
C GLN A 422 -23.86 -40.95 -2.82
N THR A 423 -23.64 -40.87 -4.14
CA THR A 423 -24.68 -41.16 -5.12
C THR A 423 -25.18 -42.58 -4.85
N CYS A 424 -26.36 -42.70 -4.26
CA CYS A 424 -27.05 -43.97 -4.13
C CYS A 424 -27.42 -44.41 -5.55
N LEU A 425 -26.62 -45.30 -6.13
CA LEU A 425 -27.00 -45.97 -7.37
C LEU A 425 -28.31 -46.71 -7.10
N PRO A 426 -29.33 -46.59 -7.97
CA PRO A 426 -30.56 -47.36 -7.81
C PRO A 426 -30.23 -48.85 -7.76
N PRO A 427 -30.94 -49.65 -6.95
CA PRO A 427 -30.69 -51.08 -6.87
C PRO A 427 -30.78 -51.70 -8.27
N PRO A 428 -29.91 -52.67 -8.61
CA PRO A 428 -29.96 -53.31 -9.92
C PRO A 428 -31.35 -53.93 -10.09
N SER A 429 -32.03 -53.55 -11.17
CA SER A 429 -33.31 -54.12 -11.57
C SER A 429 -33.17 -55.63 -11.73
N LEU A 430 -33.94 -56.39 -10.95
CA LEU A 430 -34.04 -57.85 -11.08
C LEU A 430 -34.39 -58.21 -12.54
N PRO A 431 -33.74 -59.21 -13.15
CA PRO A 431 -34.06 -59.63 -14.50
C PRO A 431 -35.49 -60.20 -14.55
N PRO A 432 -36.25 -59.96 -15.63
CA PRO A 432 -37.60 -60.47 -15.75
C PRO A 432 -37.57 -62.00 -15.81
N SER A 433 -38.41 -62.62 -14.98
CA SER A 433 -38.67 -64.06 -14.97
C SER A 433 -39.13 -64.50 -16.36
N SER A 434 -38.32 -65.34 -17.01
CA SER A 434 -38.64 -66.01 -18.27
C SER A 434 -39.91 -66.83 -18.09
N SER A 435 -40.99 -66.36 -18.73
CA SER A 435 -42.24 -67.09 -18.85
C SER A 435 -42.07 -68.14 -19.95
N THR A 436 -42.21 -69.40 -19.58
CA THR A 436 -42.40 -70.56 -20.46
C THR A 436 -43.49 -70.34 -21.49
N VAL A 437 -43.19 -70.63 -22.76
CA VAL A 437 -44.11 -71.27 -23.72
C VAL A 437 -43.29 -72.29 -24.50
#